data_AF-C3YRW5-F1
#
_entry.id   AF-C3YRW5-F1
#
_cell.length_a   1.000
_cell.length_b   1.000
_cell.length_c   1.000
_cell.angle_alpha   90.00
_cell.angle_beta   90.00
_cell.angle_gamma   90.00
#
_symmetry.space_group_name_H-M   'P 1'
#
loop_
_entity.id
_entity.type
_entity.pdbx_description
1 polymer ?
#
loop_
_entity_poly.entity_id
_entity_poly.type
_entity_poly.pdbx_seq_one_letter_code
_entity_poly.pdbx_strand_id
1 'polypeptide(L)'
;MKTKSQCPVCSAVVGKLTGNQPEGSMKVSYNRQMNLAGNNKQTGAIIIDYAFGNGIQGSEHPNPGQPYTGTTRRAYLPYNADGKKVLGLLRQAFEQKLVFTIGTSSTSGLSDRVTWNDIHHKTSTYGGPSMHGYPDPGYLKRVTEELAAKGIK
;
A
#
# COMPACT_ATOMS: atom_id res chain seq x y z
N MET A 1 -16.98 12.97 15.45
CA MET A 1 -16.63 13.38 14.08
C MET A 1 -15.20 13.89 14.05
N LYS A 2 -14.23 13.14 13.52
CA LYS A 2 -12.87 13.68 13.28
C LYS A 2 -12.89 14.37 11.92
N THR A 3 -12.90 15.70 11.94
CA THR A 3 -12.88 16.57 10.77
C THR A 3 -11.59 16.36 10.00
N LYS A 4 -11.69 15.90 8.74
CA LYS A 4 -10.56 15.92 7.80
C LYS A 4 -10.11 17.37 7.66
N SER A 5 -8.91 17.66 8.12
CA SER A 5 -8.32 19.00 8.07
C SER A 5 -7.74 19.19 6.66
N GLN A 6 -8.60 19.36 5.65
CA GLN A 6 -8.17 19.74 4.32
C GLN A 6 -8.39 21.24 4.14
N CYS A 7 -7.37 21.94 3.62
CA CYS A 7 -7.47 23.34 3.27
C CYS A 7 -8.58 23.51 2.22
N PRO A 8 -9.63 24.30 2.48
CA PRO A 8 -10.73 24.47 1.55
C PRO A 8 -10.35 25.24 0.27
N VAL A 9 -9.15 25.83 0.23
CA VAL A 9 -8.66 26.65 -0.90
C VAL A 9 -7.78 25.85 -1.85
N CYS A 10 -6.89 24.99 -1.32
CA CYS A 10 -5.91 24.25 -2.14
C CYS A 10 -5.95 22.73 -1.92
N SER A 11 -6.92 22.24 -1.15
CA SER A 11 -7.07 20.81 -0.77
C SER A 11 -5.86 20.20 -0.05
N ALA A 12 -4.88 21.02 0.35
CA ALA A 12 -3.73 20.56 1.11
C ALA A 12 -4.17 20.02 2.48
N VAL A 13 -3.72 18.82 2.83
CA VAL A 13 -3.97 18.21 4.14
C VAL A 13 -3.17 18.97 5.20
N VAL A 14 -3.86 19.48 6.22
CA VAL A 14 -3.32 20.16 7.39
C VAL A 14 -3.13 19.12 8.50
N GLY A 15 -1.88 18.87 8.89
CA GLY A 15 -1.54 17.85 9.89
C GLY A 15 -1.26 16.45 9.31
N LYS A 16 -0.79 15.54 10.16
CA LYS A 16 -0.41 14.17 9.76
C LYS A 16 -1.67 13.33 9.59
N LEU A 17 -2.04 13.00 8.34
CA LEU A 17 -3.15 12.10 8.08
C LEU A 17 -2.84 10.74 8.69
N THR A 18 -3.79 10.19 9.44
CA THR A 18 -3.68 8.83 9.98
C THR A 18 -4.91 8.06 9.56
N GLY A 19 -4.73 6.88 8.96
CA GLY A 19 -5.82 6.01 8.53
C GLY A 19 -6.28 5.04 9.62
N ASN A 20 -7.03 4.04 9.18
CA ASN A 20 -7.64 3.00 10.01
C ASN A 20 -7.13 1.60 9.61
N GLN A 21 -5.88 1.50 9.14
CA GLN A 21 -5.22 0.20 9.01
C GLN A 21 -5.16 -0.49 10.39
N PRO A 22 -5.55 -1.78 10.50
CA PRO A 22 -5.40 -2.53 11.74
C PRO A 22 -3.93 -2.82 12.05
N GLU A 23 -3.64 -3.26 13.27
CA GLU A 23 -2.28 -3.65 13.65
C GLU A 23 -1.78 -4.82 12.79
N GLY A 24 -0.54 -4.71 12.33
CA GLY A 24 0.09 -5.67 11.43
C GLY A 24 1.58 -5.39 11.27
N SER A 25 2.22 -6.12 10.35
CA SER A 25 3.65 -6.00 10.11
C SER A 25 3.96 -5.73 8.64
N MET A 26 5.04 -4.98 8.42
CA MET A 26 5.67 -4.73 7.12
C MET A 26 7.13 -5.16 7.21
N LYS A 27 7.52 -6.18 6.45
CA LYS A 27 8.90 -6.68 6.37
C LYS A 27 9.46 -6.41 4.98
N VAL A 28 10.73 -6.03 4.92
CA VAL A 28 11.41 -5.70 3.66
C VAL A 28 12.61 -6.61 3.50
N SER A 29 12.72 -7.23 2.34
CA SER A 29 13.91 -7.97 1.91
C SER A 29 14.35 -7.54 0.52
N TYR A 30 15.60 -7.86 0.18
CA TYR A 30 16.20 -7.48 -1.09
C TYR A 30 16.70 -8.73 -1.81
N ASN A 31 16.28 -8.92 -3.06
CA ASN A 31 16.77 -10.00 -3.89
C ASN A 31 17.42 -9.39 -5.14
N ARG A 32 18.76 -9.39 -5.20
CA ARG A 32 19.53 -8.83 -6.33
C ARG A 32 19.49 -9.69 -7.59
N GLN A 33 19.08 -10.95 -7.50
CA GLN A 33 19.00 -11.88 -8.62
C GLN A 33 17.61 -11.91 -9.25
N MET A 34 16.60 -11.37 -8.58
CA MET A 34 15.23 -11.33 -9.08
C MET A 34 15.08 -10.30 -10.21
N ASN A 35 14.49 -10.72 -11.32
CA ASN A 35 14.17 -9.83 -12.44
C ASN A 35 12.69 -9.43 -12.40
N LEU A 36 12.45 -8.13 -12.52
CA LEU A 36 11.12 -7.58 -12.80
C LEU A 36 11.03 -7.33 -14.30
N ALA A 37 9.95 -7.80 -14.94
CA ALA A 37 9.83 -7.71 -16.39
C ALA A 37 9.94 -6.24 -16.89
N GLY A 38 10.66 -6.03 -17.98
CA GLY A 38 10.97 -4.69 -18.52
C GLY A 38 12.08 -3.91 -17.79
N ASN A 39 12.68 -4.46 -16.74
CA ASN A 39 13.84 -3.85 -16.08
C ASN A 39 15.16 -4.35 -16.70
N ASN A 40 15.34 -4.10 -17.99
CA ASN A 40 16.40 -4.74 -18.80
C ASN A 40 17.83 -4.29 -18.43
N LYS A 41 17.98 -3.24 -17.62
CA LYS A 41 19.28 -2.64 -17.25
C LYS A 41 19.64 -2.81 -15.77
N GLN A 42 18.70 -3.21 -14.92
CA GLN A 42 18.89 -3.31 -13.48
C GLN A 42 18.29 -4.62 -12.98
N THR A 43 19.16 -5.48 -12.47
CA THR A 43 18.74 -6.71 -11.81
C THR A 43 18.41 -6.41 -10.35
N GLY A 44 17.35 -7.03 -9.86
CA GLY A 44 16.98 -7.01 -8.45
C GLY A 44 15.61 -6.41 -8.15
N ALA A 45 15.03 -6.92 -7.07
CA ALA A 45 13.77 -6.47 -6.52
C ALA A 45 13.88 -6.20 -5.02
N ILE A 46 13.18 -5.18 -4.57
CA ILE A 46 12.79 -4.98 -3.18
C ILE A 46 11.48 -5.73 -2.99
N ILE A 47 11.45 -6.65 -2.02
CA ILE A 47 10.27 -7.44 -1.67
C ILE A 47 9.71 -6.88 -0.38
N ILE A 48 8.42 -6.56 -0.39
CA ILE A 48 7.68 -6.05 0.77
C ILE A 48 6.63 -7.10 1.14
N ASP A 49 6.75 -7.67 2.32
CA ASP A 49 5.79 -8.62 2.87
C ASP A 49 4.97 -7.93 3.96
N TYR A 50 3.66 -7.89 3.77
CA TYR A 50 2.68 -7.44 4.75
C TYR A 50 1.96 -8.62 5.38
N ALA A 51 1.73 -8.56 6.69
CA ALA A 51 0.96 -9.57 7.40
C ALA A 51 0.06 -8.93 8.46
N PHE A 52 -1.22 -9.30 8.42
CA PHE A 52 -2.26 -8.89 9.36
C PHE A 52 -2.99 -10.14 9.86
N GLY A 53 -3.10 -10.26 11.18
CA GLY A 53 -3.92 -11.29 11.82
C GLY A 53 -5.41 -10.97 11.76
N ASN A 54 -6.24 -11.95 12.10
CA ASN A 54 -7.65 -11.70 12.40
C ASN A 54 -7.76 -10.82 13.64
N GLY A 55 -8.88 -10.11 13.77
CA GLY A 55 -9.11 -9.26 14.95
C GLY A 55 -10.54 -8.80 15.04
N ILE A 56 -10.77 -7.81 15.90
CA ILE A 56 -12.06 -7.15 16.12
C ILE A 56 -11.99 -5.71 15.60
N GLN A 57 -13.02 -5.28 14.91
CA GLN A 57 -13.15 -3.94 14.37
C GLN A 57 -13.27 -2.90 15.50
N GLY A 58 -12.30 -1.99 15.56
CA GLY A 58 -12.37 -0.77 16.37
C GLY A 58 -13.46 0.21 15.92
N SER A 59 -13.66 1.27 16.70
CA SER A 59 -14.65 2.34 16.45
C SER A 59 -14.49 3.09 15.13
N GLU A 60 -13.30 3.01 14.52
CA GLU A 60 -12.90 3.65 13.27
C GLU A 60 -13.17 2.80 12.02
N HIS A 61 -13.66 1.57 12.21
CA HIS A 61 -13.95 0.62 11.13
C HIS A 61 -15.45 0.56 10.82
N PRO A 62 -15.85 -0.03 9.66
CA PRO A 62 -17.24 -0.04 9.22
C PRO A 62 -18.22 -0.69 10.19
N ASN A 63 -17.83 -1.78 10.86
CA ASN A 63 -18.69 -2.54 11.77
C ASN A 63 -18.03 -2.72 13.15
N PRO A 64 -18.00 -1.69 14.02
CA PRO A 64 -17.33 -1.77 15.32
C PRO A 64 -17.83 -2.96 16.16
N GLY A 65 -16.90 -3.67 16.79
CA GLY A 65 -17.18 -4.87 17.60
C GLY A 65 -17.32 -6.17 16.80
N GLN A 66 -17.46 -6.11 15.48
CA GLN A 66 -17.49 -7.31 14.64
C GLN A 66 -16.09 -7.83 14.34
N PRO A 67 -15.92 -9.16 14.14
CA PRO A 67 -14.65 -9.70 13.69
C PRO A 67 -14.31 -9.23 12.28
N TYR A 68 -13.02 -9.20 11.97
CA TYR A 68 -12.51 -9.07 10.61
C TYR A 68 -11.50 -10.17 10.30
N THR A 69 -11.37 -10.52 9.02
CA THR A 69 -10.36 -11.47 8.54
C THR A 69 -9.08 -10.74 8.11
N GLY A 70 -7.94 -11.20 8.61
CA GLY A 70 -6.61 -10.73 8.26
C GLY A 70 -6.19 -11.08 6.82
N THR A 71 -4.94 -10.78 6.47
CA THR A 71 -4.39 -11.08 5.15
C THR A 71 -2.86 -11.10 5.17
N THR A 72 -2.25 -11.79 4.21
CA THR A 72 -0.83 -11.67 3.88
C THR A 72 -0.71 -11.22 2.43
N ARG A 73 0.19 -10.27 2.17
CA ARG A 73 0.41 -9.74 0.82
C ARG A 73 1.89 -9.51 0.56
N ARG A 74 2.32 -9.82 -0.66
CA ARG A 74 3.66 -9.54 -1.14
C ARG A 74 3.61 -8.52 -2.27
N ALA A 75 4.51 -7.56 -2.23
CA ALA A 75 4.68 -6.56 -3.27
C ALA A 75 6.15 -6.39 -3.68
N TYR A 76 6.35 -5.84 -4.89
CA TYR A 76 7.67 -5.73 -5.51
C TYR A 76 7.93 -4.29 -6.01
N LEU A 77 9.12 -3.79 -5.71
CA LEU A 77 9.68 -2.58 -6.31
C LEU A 77 11.01 -2.92 -7.00
N PRO A 78 11.42 -2.22 -8.06
CA PRO A 78 12.75 -2.39 -8.62
C PRO A 78 13.82 -2.02 -7.60
N TYR A 79 14.92 -2.76 -7.56
CA TYR A 79 16.05 -2.45 -6.69
C TYR A 79 16.93 -1.34 -7.27
N ASN A 80 16.39 -0.11 -7.28
CA ASN A 80 17.07 1.08 -7.78
C ASN A 80 16.76 2.32 -6.92
N ALA A 81 17.25 3.49 -7.31
CA ALA A 81 17.07 4.72 -6.54
C ALA A 81 15.58 5.09 -6.37
N ASP A 82 14.79 5.03 -7.45
CA ASP A 82 13.37 5.37 -7.42
C ASP A 82 12.55 4.37 -6.61
N GLY A 83 12.83 3.06 -6.73
CA GLY A 83 12.21 2.03 -5.93
C GLY A 83 12.54 2.16 -4.44
N LYS A 84 13.77 2.54 -4.08
CA LYS A 84 14.14 2.86 -2.69
C LYS A 84 13.42 4.09 -2.16
N LYS A 85 13.23 5.12 -3.01
CA LYS A 85 12.44 6.31 -2.65
C LYS A 85 10.99 5.93 -2.35
N VAL A 86 10.34 5.19 -3.26
CA VAL A 86 8.97 4.70 -3.06
C VAL A 86 8.86 3.82 -1.80
N LEU A 87 9.85 2.96 -1.53
CA LEU A 87 9.89 2.18 -0.29
C LEU A 87 9.84 3.07 0.97
N GLY A 88 10.61 4.16 0.98
CA GLY A 88 10.61 5.11 2.11
C GLY A 88 9.23 5.71 2.34
N LEU A 89 8.56 6.13 1.26
CA LEU A 89 7.20 6.67 1.33
C LEU A 89 6.19 5.61 1.79
N LEU A 90 6.29 4.37 1.30
CA LEU A 90 5.41 3.28 1.73
C LEU A 90 5.58 2.95 3.22
N ARG A 91 6.80 2.99 3.77
CA ARG A 91 7.03 2.83 5.20
C ARG A 91 6.33 3.92 6.00
N GLN A 92 6.49 5.18 5.58
CA GLN A 92 5.81 6.31 6.22
C GLN A 92 4.28 6.19 6.13
N ALA A 93 3.75 5.74 4.99
CA ALA A 93 2.31 5.49 4.82
C ALA A 93 1.82 4.35 5.73
N PHE A 94 2.61 3.29 5.89
CA PHE A 94 2.28 2.15 6.75
C PHE A 94 2.26 2.57 8.23
N GLU A 95 3.27 3.33 8.68
CA GLU A 95 3.31 3.92 10.03
C GLU A 95 2.12 4.86 10.29
N GLN A 96 1.65 5.54 9.24
CA GLN A 96 0.45 6.39 9.28
C GLN A 96 -0.86 5.63 9.09
N LYS A 97 -0.84 4.30 9.05
CA LYS A 97 -2.03 3.46 8.89
C LYS A 97 -2.82 3.71 7.59
N LEU A 98 -2.12 4.06 6.50
CA LEU A 98 -2.74 4.47 5.22
C LEU A 98 -2.68 3.43 4.11
N VAL A 99 -1.92 2.34 4.27
CA VAL A 99 -1.71 1.35 3.19
C VAL A 99 -2.89 0.37 3.07
N PHE A 100 -3.48 0.03 4.21
CA PHE A 100 -4.62 -0.88 4.29
C PHE A 100 -5.80 -0.24 5.02
N THR A 101 -6.95 -0.90 4.94
CA THR A 101 -8.17 -0.61 5.69
C THR A 101 -8.93 -1.93 5.91
N ILE A 102 -9.94 -1.91 6.77
CA ILE A 102 -10.98 -2.95 6.79
C ILE A 102 -12.11 -2.51 5.87
N GLY A 103 -12.57 -3.42 5.02
CA GLY A 103 -13.68 -3.17 4.11
C GLY A 103 -14.01 -4.37 3.24
N THR A 104 -14.63 -4.10 2.10
CA THR A 104 -14.99 -5.12 1.11
C THR A 104 -13.86 -5.32 0.11
N SER A 105 -13.42 -6.55 -0.04
CA SER A 105 -12.43 -6.94 -1.05
C SER A 105 -13.03 -6.77 -2.46
N SER A 106 -12.42 -5.93 -3.29
CA SER A 106 -12.87 -5.72 -4.67
C SER A 106 -12.75 -6.98 -5.54
N THR A 107 -11.76 -7.83 -5.27
CA THR A 107 -11.53 -9.06 -6.03
C THR A 107 -12.50 -10.17 -5.65
N SER A 108 -12.87 -10.29 -4.37
CA SER A 108 -13.65 -11.44 -3.88
C SER A 108 -15.05 -11.09 -3.39
N GLY A 109 -15.41 -9.81 -3.29
CA GLY A 109 -16.69 -9.33 -2.77
C GLY A 109 -16.91 -9.54 -1.26
N LEU A 110 -15.93 -10.11 -0.56
CA LEU A 110 -16.04 -10.43 0.87
C LEU A 110 -15.83 -9.18 1.73
N SER A 111 -16.79 -8.89 2.61
CA SER A 111 -16.74 -7.81 3.60
C SER A 111 -15.87 -8.16 4.81
N ASP A 112 -15.61 -7.16 5.66
CA ASP A 112 -14.92 -7.33 6.94
C ASP A 112 -13.53 -7.97 6.77
N ARG A 113 -12.80 -7.54 5.74
CA ARG A 113 -11.46 -8.00 5.42
C ARG A 113 -10.45 -6.86 5.38
N VAL A 114 -9.21 -7.20 5.73
CA VAL A 114 -8.08 -6.30 5.45
C VAL A 114 -7.83 -6.21 3.95
N THR A 115 -8.01 -5.02 3.40
CA THR A 115 -7.89 -4.71 1.97
C THR A 115 -6.97 -3.51 1.73
N TRP A 116 -6.49 -3.36 0.49
CA TRP A 116 -5.71 -2.19 0.08
C TRP A 116 -6.53 -0.91 0.25
N ASN A 117 -5.85 0.20 0.55
CA ASN A 117 -6.46 1.51 0.76
C ASN A 117 -5.92 2.52 -0.27
N ASP A 118 -6.28 2.33 -1.54
CA ASP A 118 -5.98 3.22 -2.68
C ASP A 118 -4.50 3.57 -2.90
N ILE A 119 -3.56 2.75 -2.42
CA ILE A 119 -2.14 2.80 -2.78
C ILE A 119 -1.82 1.52 -3.52
N HIS A 120 -1.65 1.63 -4.84
CA HIS A 120 -1.44 0.47 -5.68
C HIS A 120 -0.07 -0.15 -5.44
N HIS A 121 -0.06 -1.47 -5.29
CA HIS A 121 1.14 -2.27 -5.14
C HIS A 121 1.28 -3.22 -6.32
N LYS A 122 2.53 -3.51 -6.71
CA LYS A 122 2.82 -4.58 -7.68
C LYS A 122 2.94 -5.91 -6.98
N THR A 123 1.93 -6.76 -7.12
CA THR A 123 1.87 -8.09 -6.50
C THR A 123 2.35 -9.21 -7.43
N SER A 124 2.69 -8.89 -8.68
CA SER A 124 3.31 -9.80 -9.64
C SER A 124 4.61 -9.22 -10.19
N THR A 125 5.57 -10.08 -10.54
CA THR A 125 6.83 -9.68 -11.19
C THR A 125 6.72 -9.64 -12.72
N TYR A 126 5.57 -10.07 -13.27
CA TYR A 126 5.28 -10.17 -14.71
C TYR A 126 3.80 -9.89 -15.01
N GLY A 127 3.40 -9.94 -16.29
CA GLY A 127 2.00 -9.84 -16.73
C GLY A 127 1.47 -8.41 -16.85
N GLY A 128 2.32 -7.41 -16.63
CA GLY A 128 1.98 -6.00 -16.84
C GLY A 128 0.91 -5.46 -15.89
N PRO A 129 0.35 -4.27 -16.17
CA PRO A 129 -0.59 -3.60 -15.28
C PRO A 129 -1.87 -4.41 -14.99
N SER A 130 -2.36 -5.18 -15.96
CA SER A 130 -3.58 -6.00 -15.83
C SER A 130 -3.44 -7.11 -14.77
N MET A 131 -2.23 -7.61 -14.55
CA MET A 131 -1.92 -8.61 -13.53
C MET A 131 -1.34 -8.00 -12.25
N HIS A 132 -1.49 -6.68 -12.07
CA HIS A 132 -0.84 -5.93 -11.00
C HIS A 132 0.69 -6.17 -10.97
N GLY A 133 1.30 -6.32 -12.15
CA GLY A 133 2.70 -6.69 -12.29
C GLY A 133 3.50 -5.79 -13.22
N TYR A 134 4.69 -6.28 -13.58
CA TYR A 134 5.63 -5.61 -14.48
C TYR A 134 5.59 -6.27 -15.88
N PRO A 135 6.04 -5.61 -16.96
CA PRO A 135 6.50 -4.22 -17.03
C PRO A 135 5.37 -3.22 -16.81
N ASP A 136 5.68 -2.12 -16.13
CA ASP A 136 4.78 -0.98 -15.98
C ASP A 136 5.61 0.30 -15.79
N PRO A 137 6.04 0.93 -16.90
CA PRO A 137 6.94 2.09 -16.84
C PRO A 137 6.36 3.28 -16.05
N GLY A 138 5.03 3.40 -15.97
CA GLY A 138 4.36 4.50 -15.27
C GLY A 138 4.08 4.24 -13.79
N TYR A 139 4.36 3.04 -13.28
CA TYR A 139 3.96 2.65 -11.93
C TYR A 139 4.60 3.51 -10.83
N LEU A 140 5.92 3.70 -10.83
CA LEU A 140 6.60 4.43 -9.75
C LEU A 140 6.14 5.89 -9.64
N LYS A 141 5.82 6.52 -10.78
CA LYS A 141 5.22 7.85 -10.81
C LYS A 141 3.83 7.83 -10.18
N ARG A 142 2.94 6.94 -10.65
CA ARG A 142 1.56 6.84 -10.17
C ARG A 142 1.47 6.55 -8.67
N VAL A 143 2.22 5.58 -8.16
CA VAL A 143 2.20 5.26 -6.72
C VAL A 143 2.72 6.42 -5.88
N THR A 144 3.69 7.19 -6.39
CA THR A 144 4.18 8.40 -5.71
C THR A 144 3.10 9.48 -5.65
N GLU A 145 2.31 9.65 -6.72
CA GLU A 145 1.17 10.58 -6.76
C GLU A 145 0.05 10.14 -5.80
N GLU A 146 -0.26 8.84 -5.74
CA GLU A 146 -1.23 8.26 -4.78
C GLU A 146 -0.81 8.49 -3.33
N LEU A 147 0.49 8.29 -3.02
CA LEU A 147 1.08 8.58 -1.72
C LEU A 147 0.99 10.07 -1.38
N ALA A 148 1.33 10.95 -2.34
CA ALA A 148 1.23 12.39 -2.17
C ALA A 148 -0.21 12.86 -1.92
N ALA A 149 -1.19 12.26 -2.59
CA ALA A 149 -2.61 12.52 -2.38
C ALA A 149 -3.08 12.14 -0.96
N LYS A 150 -2.40 11.18 -0.32
CA LYS A 150 -2.61 10.80 1.09
C LYS A 150 -1.71 11.58 2.07
N GLY A 151 -1.01 12.62 1.60
CA GLY A 151 -0.17 13.48 2.43
C GLY A 151 1.24 12.93 2.71
N ILE A 152 1.68 11.92 1.97
CA ILE A 152 3.01 11.31 2.10
C ILE A 152 3.94 11.87 1.03
N LYS A 153 5.04 12.54 1.42
CA LYS A 153 5.95 13.27 0.52
C LYS A 153 7.40 13.06 0.90
#